data_AF-A0A0Q6L951-F1
#
_entry.id   AF-A0A0Q6L951-F1
#
_cell.length_a   1.000
_cell.length_b   1.000
_cell.length_c   1.000
_cell.angle_alpha   90.00
_cell.angle_beta   90.00
_cell.angle_gamma   90.00
#
_symmetry.space_group_name_H-M   'P 1'
#
loop_
_entity.id
_entity.type
_entity.pdbx_description
1 polymer ?
#
loop_
_entity_poly.entity_id
_entity_poly.type
_entity_poly.pdbx_seq_one_letter_code
_entity_poly.pdbx_strand_id
1 'polypeptide(L)'
;MWFAWFAMLAASAAAAPAVQSAAGRTTSCSTSDVVRISPADQLQLLDDFRTGLPARDRQRLDLVLPRYVDGGIAQCDDIDRSRASCESGAYLPALRKTGLMARFLAASCSKNFKAETKQGYRSHQ
;
A
#
# COMPACT_ATOMS: atom_id res chain seq x y z
N MET A 1 14.00 73.77 6.59
CA MET A 1 14.67 73.33 7.84
C MET A 1 14.26 71.87 8.06
N TRP A 2 15.07 70.85 7.72
CA TRP A 2 16.14 70.23 8.56
C TRP A 2 15.57 69.78 9.93
N PHE A 3 15.65 68.55 10.44
CA PHE A 3 16.43 67.32 10.22
C PHE A 3 15.56 66.11 10.67
N ALA A 4 15.52 64.98 9.96
CA ALA A 4 16.27 63.73 10.19
C ALA A 4 16.17 63.12 11.61
N TRP A 5 15.64 61.90 11.71
CA TRP A 5 16.22 60.86 12.58
C TRP A 5 15.92 59.45 12.07
N PHE A 6 17.01 58.76 11.70
CA PHE A 6 17.13 57.33 11.49
C PHE A 6 16.67 56.51 12.71
N ALA A 7 15.93 55.42 12.50
CA ALA A 7 15.94 54.28 13.42
C ALA A 7 15.97 52.98 12.61
N MET A 8 17.18 52.46 12.53
CA MET A 8 17.59 51.10 12.18
C MET A 8 16.67 50.08 12.87
N LEU A 9 15.98 49.22 12.12
CA LEU A 9 15.40 47.99 12.68
C LEU A 9 16.19 46.80 12.17
N ALA A 10 16.75 46.09 13.15
CA ALA A 10 17.75 45.07 13.03
C ALA A 10 17.26 43.80 12.34
N ALA A 11 18.17 43.20 11.58
CA ALA A 11 18.08 41.83 11.10
C ALA A 11 17.84 40.86 12.27
N SER A 12 16.72 40.17 12.24
CA SER A 12 16.52 38.93 13.00
C SER A 12 16.52 37.78 12.00
N ALA A 13 17.72 37.27 11.72
CA ALA A 13 17.90 35.99 11.04
C ALA A 13 17.35 34.89 11.96
N ALA A 14 16.06 34.59 11.81
CA ALA A 14 15.46 33.41 12.41
C ALA A 14 15.93 32.19 11.60
N ALA A 15 17.03 31.60 12.06
CA ALA A 15 17.44 30.26 11.66
C ALA A 15 16.31 29.30 12.06
N ALA A 16 15.49 28.91 11.08
CA ALA A 16 14.56 27.82 11.26
C ALA A 16 15.36 26.56 11.60
N PRO A 17 15.11 25.88 12.73
CA PRO A 17 15.70 24.57 12.94
C PRO A 17 15.11 23.66 11.87
N ALA A 18 15.95 23.24 10.92
CA ALA A 18 15.67 22.08 10.09
C ALA A 18 15.58 20.88 11.05
N VAL A 19 14.36 20.64 11.55
CA VAL A 19 13.99 19.43 12.26
C VAL A 19 14.18 18.31 11.26
N GLN A 20 15.40 17.77 11.26
CA GLN A 20 15.72 16.50 10.65
C GLN A 20 14.99 15.46 11.49
N SER A 21 13.71 15.25 11.18
CA SER A 21 12.95 14.11 11.62
C SER A 21 13.57 12.86 11.01
N ALA A 22 14.63 12.39 11.64
CA ALA A 22 15.03 10.99 11.69
C ALA A 22 13.98 10.18 12.47
N ALA A 23 12.71 10.35 12.14
CA ALA A 23 11.61 9.50 12.55
C ALA A 23 11.36 8.55 11.38
N GLY A 24 11.40 7.25 11.67
CA GLY A 24 11.53 6.17 10.70
C GLY A 24 10.82 6.40 9.37
N ARG A 25 11.52 6.05 8.28
CA ARG A 25 10.88 5.74 7.01
C ARG A 25 9.84 4.65 7.27
N THR A 26 8.63 5.05 7.66
CA THR A 26 7.43 4.29 7.36
C THR A 26 7.33 4.39 5.86
N THR A 27 8.06 3.51 5.16
CA THR A 27 7.86 3.26 3.74
C THR A 27 6.39 2.89 3.63
N SER A 28 5.60 3.88 3.27
CA SER A 28 4.15 3.80 3.17
C SER A 28 3.96 3.11 1.85
N CYS A 29 3.61 1.82 1.87
CA CYS A 29 3.38 1.12 0.61
C CYS A 29 2.19 1.78 -0.04
N SER A 30 2.50 2.43 -1.15
CA SER A 30 1.48 2.99 -1.98
C SER A 30 0.87 1.85 -2.76
N THR A 31 -0.39 2.01 -3.16
CA THR A 31 -1.05 1.10 -4.11
C THR A 31 -0.16 0.86 -5.34
N SER A 32 0.64 1.86 -5.74
CA SER A 32 1.63 1.78 -6.82
C SER A 32 2.69 0.71 -6.61
N ASP A 33 3.13 0.44 -5.37
CA ASP A 33 4.16 -0.58 -5.09
C ASP A 33 3.60 -1.99 -5.27
N VAL A 34 2.31 -2.17 -4.95
CA VAL A 34 1.57 -3.42 -5.17
C VAL A 34 1.27 -3.66 -6.65
N VAL A 35 1.35 -2.63 -7.50
CA VAL A 35 1.17 -2.74 -8.96
C VAL A 35 2.46 -3.16 -9.67
N ARG A 36 3.64 -3.07 -9.01
CA ARG A 36 4.93 -3.42 -9.62
C ARG A 36 5.31 -4.90 -9.51
N ILE A 37 4.56 -5.69 -8.74
CA ILE A 37 4.75 -7.14 -8.62
C ILE A 37 4.01 -7.89 -9.72
N SER A 38 4.39 -9.14 -9.99
CA SER A 38 3.72 -9.94 -11.02
C SER A 38 2.24 -10.15 -10.67
N PRO A 39 1.34 -10.27 -11.67
CA PRO A 39 -0.08 -10.49 -11.40
C PRO A 39 -0.36 -11.75 -10.55
N ALA A 40 0.45 -12.79 -10.70
CA ALA A 40 0.36 -14.02 -9.90
C ALA A 40 0.73 -13.75 -8.43
N ASP A 41 1.82 -13.04 -8.17
CA ASP A 41 2.24 -12.68 -6.81
C ASP A 41 1.22 -11.74 -6.14
N GLN A 42 0.66 -10.82 -6.94
CA GLN A 42 -0.39 -9.92 -6.47
C GLN A 42 -1.64 -10.69 -6.05
N LEU A 43 -2.07 -11.66 -6.88
CA LEU A 43 -3.20 -12.51 -6.57
C LEU A 43 -2.95 -13.34 -5.31
N GLN A 44 -1.75 -13.91 -5.17
CA GLN A 44 -1.37 -14.67 -3.97
C GLN A 44 -1.43 -13.80 -2.70
N LEU A 45 -0.92 -12.56 -2.76
CA LEU A 45 -1.00 -11.63 -1.62
C LEU A 45 -2.44 -11.29 -1.24
N LEU A 46 -3.32 -11.15 -2.23
CA LEU A 46 -4.74 -10.88 -2.01
C LEU A 46 -5.46 -12.08 -1.39
N ASP A 47 -5.18 -13.30 -1.86
CA ASP A 47 -5.74 -14.53 -1.30
C ASP A 47 -5.23 -14.82 0.11
N ASP A 48 -3.94 -14.59 0.38
CA ASP A 48 -3.39 -14.66 1.71
C ASP A 48 -4.05 -13.64 2.65
N PHE A 49 -4.22 -12.40 2.19
CA PHE A 49 -4.87 -11.34 2.97
C PHE A 49 -6.30 -11.76 3.31
N ARG A 50 -7.07 -12.24 2.33
CA ARG A 50 -8.43 -12.76 2.52
C ARG A 50 -8.46 -13.91 3.53
N THR A 51 -7.51 -14.82 3.47
CA THR A 51 -7.42 -15.97 4.38
C THR A 51 -7.15 -15.52 5.82
N GLY A 52 -6.38 -14.43 6.00
CA GLY A 52 -6.12 -13.82 7.31
C GLY A 52 -7.23 -12.90 7.83
N LEU A 53 -8.30 -12.64 7.07
CA LEU A 53 -9.39 -11.78 7.53
C LEU A 53 -10.26 -12.47 8.60
N PRO A 54 -10.79 -11.70 9.57
CA PRO A 54 -11.88 -12.19 10.43
C PRO A 54 -13.06 -12.68 9.59
N ALA A 55 -13.76 -13.72 10.05
CA ALA A 55 -14.85 -14.38 9.31
C ALA A 55 -15.90 -13.39 8.78
N ARG A 56 -16.26 -12.37 9.56
CA ARG A 56 -17.22 -11.32 9.19
C ARG A 56 -16.73 -10.46 8.02
N ASP A 57 -15.45 -10.07 8.04
CA ASP A 57 -14.87 -9.24 6.98
C ASP A 57 -14.66 -10.05 5.70
N ARG A 58 -14.29 -11.33 5.84
CA ARG A 58 -14.22 -12.27 4.73
C ARG A 58 -15.59 -12.47 4.07
N GLN A 59 -16.65 -12.68 4.85
CA GLN A 59 -18.01 -12.77 4.33
C GLN A 59 -18.44 -11.49 3.60
N ARG A 60 -18.16 -10.31 4.16
CA ARG A 60 -18.43 -9.03 3.49
C ARG A 60 -17.70 -8.91 2.15
N LEU A 61 -16.46 -9.37 2.10
CA LEU A 61 -15.68 -9.41 0.87
C LEU A 61 -16.28 -10.39 -0.15
N ASP A 62 -16.63 -11.60 0.28
CA ASP A 62 -17.20 -12.64 -0.58
C ASP A 62 -18.58 -12.25 -1.15
N LEU A 63 -19.35 -11.41 -0.45
CA LEU A 63 -20.60 -10.85 -0.98
C LEU A 63 -20.37 -9.85 -2.13
N VAL A 64 -19.28 -9.08 -2.08
CA VAL A 64 -18.94 -8.08 -3.10
C VAL A 64 -18.13 -8.69 -4.24
N LEU A 65 -17.42 -9.78 -3.95
CA LEU A 65 -16.58 -10.52 -4.86
C LEU A 65 -16.98 -12.00 -4.86
N PRO A 66 -18.10 -12.36 -5.52
CA PRO A 66 -18.56 -13.73 -5.57
C PRO A 66 -17.50 -14.64 -6.20
N ARG A 67 -17.26 -15.78 -5.55
CA ARG A 67 -16.34 -16.81 -6.02
C ARG A 67 -17.10 -18.09 -6.37
N TYR A 68 -16.57 -18.81 -7.34
CA TYR A 68 -16.98 -20.18 -7.64
C TYR A 68 -16.46 -21.16 -6.59
N VAL A 69 -17.01 -22.37 -6.62
CA VAL A 69 -16.71 -23.45 -5.67
C VAL A 69 -15.25 -23.94 -5.82
N ASP A 70 -14.66 -23.79 -7.01
CA ASP A 70 -13.26 -24.08 -7.32
C ASP A 70 -12.29 -23.01 -6.77
N GLY A 71 -12.83 -21.90 -6.22
CA GLY A 71 -12.05 -20.77 -5.72
C GLY A 71 -11.80 -19.67 -6.76
N GLY A 72 -12.26 -19.77 -8.01
CA GLY A 72 -12.17 -18.66 -8.96
C GLY A 72 -13.07 -17.48 -8.64
N ILE A 73 -12.75 -16.29 -9.13
CA ILE A 73 -13.69 -15.16 -9.09
C ILE A 73 -14.65 -15.30 -10.27
N ALA A 74 -15.96 -15.21 -10.01
CA ALA A 74 -16.97 -15.61 -10.98
C ALA A 74 -16.90 -14.86 -12.33
N GLN A 75 -16.48 -13.59 -12.30
CA GLN A 75 -16.35 -12.75 -13.49
C GLN A 75 -15.06 -12.99 -14.30
N CYS A 76 -14.15 -13.85 -13.82
CA CYS A 76 -12.81 -14.05 -14.40
C CYS A 76 -12.59 -15.43 -15.03
N ASP A 77 -13.63 -16.26 -15.09
CA ASP A 77 -13.54 -17.65 -15.54
C ASP A 77 -13.32 -17.78 -17.07
N ASP A 78 -13.82 -16.81 -17.83
CA ASP A 78 -13.87 -16.85 -19.31
C ASP A 78 -12.80 -15.95 -19.97
N ILE A 79 -11.68 -15.68 -19.28
CA ILE A 79 -10.69 -14.69 -19.73
C ILE A 79 -9.47 -15.39 -20.38
N ASP A 80 -9.35 -15.22 -21.70
CA ASP A 80 -8.32 -15.84 -22.55
C ASP A 80 -6.88 -15.31 -22.33
N ARG A 81 -6.72 -14.18 -21.63
CA ARG A 81 -5.42 -13.46 -21.54
C ARG A 81 -4.61 -13.72 -20.28
N SER A 82 -5.25 -13.82 -19.11
CA SER A 82 -4.65 -14.24 -17.83
C SER A 82 -5.71 -14.14 -16.73
N ARG A 83 -6.13 -15.29 -16.20
CA ARG A 83 -7.05 -15.37 -15.05
C ARG A 83 -6.50 -14.59 -13.86
N ALA A 84 -5.20 -14.67 -13.58
CA ALA A 84 -4.57 -13.98 -12.46
C ALA A 84 -4.69 -12.45 -12.55
N SER A 85 -4.49 -11.88 -13.74
CA SER A 85 -4.64 -10.43 -13.95
C SER A 85 -6.09 -9.96 -13.83
N CYS A 86 -7.06 -10.77 -14.28
CA CYS A 86 -8.47 -10.46 -14.06
C CYS A 86 -8.80 -10.49 -12.57
N GLU A 87 -8.37 -11.54 -11.87
CA GLU A 87 -8.71 -11.74 -10.47
C GLU A 87 -8.07 -10.67 -9.57
N SER A 88 -6.82 -10.30 -9.81
CA SER A 88 -6.16 -9.21 -9.09
C SER A 88 -6.85 -7.86 -9.35
N GLY A 89 -7.25 -7.60 -10.61
CA GLY A 89 -8.02 -6.42 -11.00
C GLY A 89 -9.41 -6.35 -10.36
N ALA A 90 -10.04 -7.49 -10.12
CA ALA A 90 -11.34 -7.60 -9.47
C ALA A 90 -11.29 -7.39 -7.94
N TYR A 91 -10.20 -7.78 -7.30
CA TYR A 91 -10.02 -7.66 -5.85
C TYR A 91 -9.93 -6.21 -5.37
N LEU A 92 -9.15 -5.36 -6.04
CA LEU A 92 -8.93 -3.97 -5.63
C LEU A 92 -10.23 -3.16 -5.49
N PRO A 93 -11.17 -3.16 -6.45
CA PRO A 93 -12.46 -2.50 -6.26
C PRO A 93 -13.29 -3.12 -5.13
N ALA A 94 -13.24 -4.44 -4.93
CA ALA A 94 -13.95 -5.09 -3.82
C ALA A 94 -13.41 -4.67 -2.45
N LEU A 95 -12.08 -4.56 -2.31
CA LEU A 95 -11.43 -4.05 -1.10
C LEU A 95 -11.78 -2.59 -0.81
N ARG A 96 -11.96 -1.75 -1.84
CA ARG A 96 -12.44 -0.37 -1.67
C ARG A 96 -13.88 -0.33 -1.18
N LYS A 97 -14.78 -1.09 -1.82
CA LYS A 97 -16.21 -1.17 -1.45
C LYS A 97 -16.43 -1.66 -0.02
N THR A 98 -15.55 -2.53 0.48
CA THR A 98 -15.63 -3.08 1.85
C THR A 98 -14.87 -2.27 2.89
N GLY A 99 -14.14 -1.22 2.49
CA GLY A 99 -13.28 -0.44 3.39
C GLY A 99 -12.01 -1.17 3.86
N LEU A 100 -11.67 -2.30 3.24
CA LEU A 100 -10.52 -3.13 3.61
C LEU A 100 -9.21 -2.69 2.96
N MET A 101 -9.24 -1.75 2.01
CA MET A 101 -8.06 -1.29 1.27
C MET A 101 -6.91 -0.82 2.18
N ALA A 102 -7.21 -0.01 3.20
CA ALA A 102 -6.19 0.48 4.13
C ALA A 102 -5.50 -0.66 4.92
N ARG A 103 -6.28 -1.68 5.31
CA ARG A 103 -5.77 -2.86 6.02
C ARG A 103 -4.94 -3.75 5.09
N PHE A 104 -5.35 -3.87 3.83
CA PHE A 104 -4.57 -4.59 2.82
C PHE A 104 -3.21 -3.93 2.60
N LEU A 105 -3.16 -2.60 2.42
CA LEU A 105 -1.89 -1.86 2.26
C LEU A 105 -0.99 -2.00 3.49
N ALA A 106 -1.55 -1.97 4.70
CA ALA A 106 -0.79 -2.21 5.92
C ALA A 106 -0.21 -3.64 5.97
N ALA A 107 -0.99 -4.65 5.58
CA ALA A 107 -0.56 -6.04 5.56
C ALA A 107 0.48 -6.34 4.47
N SER A 108 0.34 -5.75 3.28
CA SER A 108 1.31 -5.91 2.18
C SER A 108 2.65 -5.25 2.51
N CYS A 109 2.65 -4.12 3.21
CA CYS A 109 3.88 -3.50 3.70
C CYS A 109 4.68 -4.39 4.63
N SER A 110 4.04 -4.97 5.65
CA SER A 110 4.76 -5.82 6.59
C SER A 110 5.34 -7.06 5.93
N LYS A 111 4.68 -7.60 4.89
CA LYS A 111 5.18 -8.75 4.12
C LYS A 111 6.35 -8.38 3.20
N ASN A 112 6.27 -7.26 2.49
CA ASN A 112 7.35 -6.84 1.57
C ASN A 112 8.63 -6.46 2.32
N PHE A 113 8.55 -5.79 3.47
CA PHE A 113 9.71 -5.56 4.33
C PHE A 113 10.35 -6.86 4.84
N LYS A 114 9.54 -7.89 5.08
CA LYS A 114 10.02 -9.22 5.49
C LYS A 114 10.66 -9.99 4.33
N ALA A 115 10.27 -9.70 3.09
CA ALA A 115 10.85 -10.27 1.89
C ALA A 115 12.19 -9.60 1.54
N GLU A 116 12.28 -8.27 1.57
CA GLU A 116 13.54 -7.53 1.33
C GLU A 116 14.63 -7.87 2.36
N THR A 117 14.26 -8.06 3.63
CA THR A 117 15.22 -8.49 4.66
C THR A 117 15.72 -9.92 4.46
N LYS A 118 14.97 -10.79 3.79
CA LYS A 118 15.46 -12.11 3.37
C LYS A 118 16.29 -12.07 2.09
N GLN A 119 15.99 -11.15 1.17
CA GLN A 119 16.72 -10.98 -0.08
C GLN A 119 18.13 -10.43 0.16
N GLY A 120 18.29 -9.48 1.08
CA GLY A 120 19.59 -8.87 1.43
C GLY A 120 20.56 -9.80 2.17
N TYR A 121 20.08 -10.89 2.76
CA TYR A 121 20.94 -11.88 3.44
C TYR A 121 21.43 -12.99 2.50
N ARG A 122 20.96 -13.05 1.24
CA ARG A 122 21.27 -14.14 0.29
C ARG A 122 22.33 -13.77 -0.77
N SER A 123 23.02 -12.64 -0.63
CA SER A 123 24.10 -12.22 -1.53
C SER A 123 25.51 -12.30 -0.92
N HIS A 124 25.68 -13.00 0.20
CA HIS A 124 26.99 -13.19 0.86
C HIS A 124 27.30 -14.66 1.21
N GLN A 125 26.88 -15.61 0.39
CA GLN A 125 27.43 -16.97 0.41
C GLN A 125 27.82 -17.42 -0.99
#